data_AF-A0A3N4YLU8-F1
#
_entry.id   AF-A0A3N4YLU8-F1
#
_cell.length_a   1.000
_cell.length_b   1.000
_cell.length_c   1.000
_cell.angle_alpha   90.00
_cell.angle_beta   90.00
_cell.angle_gamma   90.00
#
_symmetry.space_group_name_H-M   'P 1'
#
loop_
_entity.id
_entity.type
_entity.pdbx_description
1 polymer ?
#
loop_
_entity_poly.entity_id
_entity_poly.type
_entity_poly.pdbx_seq_one_letter_code
_entity_poly.pdbx_strand_id
1 'polypeptide(L)'
;MSWWASDRIRRDARRLTDPSRKGSVDSGGESTDAQFVQSMLQLTITNADVKTSVLVAAIALTFGVGTPAIPFEQALVPGARLAIAGAVLGTIAIVLCGVAGFYLVLSLRPRMRSRGFSRYSLPDIVAASVDELTERGAGTDRREAWIQVKNLADISARKHACIRRALSYYPMSVVLMVVSAAIGIIVRAGPM
;
A
#
# COMPACT_ATOMS: atom_id res chain seq x y z
N MET A 1 -16.44 5.99 -6.76
CA MET A 1 -15.18 6.66 -7.14
C MET A 1 -15.52 8.05 -7.63
N SER A 2 -15.20 9.10 -6.86
CA SER A 2 -15.75 10.45 -7.07
C SER A 2 -14.99 11.23 -8.15
N TRP A 3 -15.68 11.50 -9.25
CA TRP A 3 -15.29 12.43 -10.32
C TRP A 3 -14.92 13.85 -9.84
N TRP A 4 -15.32 14.21 -8.61
CA TRP A 4 -15.06 15.50 -7.98
C TRP A 4 -13.60 15.74 -7.55
N ALA A 5 -12.76 14.70 -7.50
CA ALA A 5 -11.35 14.84 -7.14
C ALA A 5 -10.48 15.32 -8.32
N SER A 6 -10.83 14.96 -9.56
CA SER A 6 -10.05 15.33 -10.76
C SER A 6 -10.20 16.81 -11.13
N ASP A 7 -11.36 17.40 -10.88
CA ASP A 7 -11.64 18.80 -11.25
C ASP A 7 -10.99 19.83 -10.32
N ARG A 8 -10.67 19.44 -9.08
CA ARG A 8 -9.86 20.28 -8.18
C ARG A 8 -8.40 20.27 -8.60
N ILE A 9 -7.84 19.07 -8.87
CA ILE A 9 -6.46 18.92 -9.35
C ILE A 9 -6.23 19.67 -10.67
N ARG A 10 -7.18 19.64 -11.61
CA ARG A 10 -7.10 20.40 -12.86
C ARG A 10 -7.17 21.92 -12.70
N ARG A 11 -7.86 22.42 -11.67
CA ARG A 11 -7.97 23.86 -11.40
C ARG A 11 -6.71 24.41 -10.75
N ASP A 12 -6.11 23.65 -9.83
CA ASP A 12 -4.86 24.05 -9.17
C ASP A 12 -3.69 24.03 -10.15
N ALA A 13 -3.64 23.06 -11.08
CA ALA A 13 -2.62 23.01 -12.11
C ALA A 13 -2.63 24.23 -13.06
N ARG A 14 -3.80 24.80 -13.39
CA ARG A 14 -3.88 25.98 -14.27
C ARG A 14 -3.45 27.28 -13.61
N ARG A 15 -3.62 27.39 -12.29
CA ARG A 15 -3.20 28.58 -11.52
C ARG A 15 -1.68 28.71 -11.43
N LEU A 16 -0.95 27.60 -11.58
CA LEU A 16 0.51 27.56 -11.54
C LEU A 16 1.17 27.97 -12.86
N THR A 17 0.43 28.03 -13.97
CA THR A 17 0.97 28.30 -15.32
C THR A 17 0.80 29.74 -15.81
N ASP A 18 0.22 30.65 -15.02
CA ASP A 18 0.08 32.06 -15.41
C ASP A 18 1.43 32.80 -15.31
N PRO A 19 2.07 33.16 -16.45
CA PRO A 19 3.39 33.76 -16.46
C PRO A 19 3.39 35.25 -16.07
N SER A 20 2.22 35.85 -15.87
CA SER A 20 2.05 37.29 -15.63
C SER A 20 2.39 37.72 -14.20
N ARG A 21 2.68 36.78 -13.30
CA ARG A 21 3.03 37.03 -11.88
C ARG A 21 4.54 36.96 -11.63
N LYS A 22 5.35 37.61 -12.48
CA LYS A 22 6.80 37.81 -12.27
C LYS A 22 7.02 39.16 -11.60
N GLY A 23 6.87 39.24 -10.28
CA GLY A 23 6.92 40.53 -9.57
C GLY A 23 7.15 40.45 -8.07
N SER A 24 8.06 39.60 -7.62
CA SER A 24 8.84 39.69 -6.37
C SER A 24 9.54 38.33 -6.22
N VAL A 25 10.87 38.32 -6.01
CA VAL A 25 11.58 37.10 -5.60
C VAL A 25 11.23 36.90 -4.12
N ASP A 26 10.04 36.34 -3.92
CA ASP A 26 9.39 36.18 -2.63
C ASP A 26 9.97 34.92 -1.97
N SER A 27 10.61 35.07 -0.82
CA SER A 27 10.95 33.96 0.08
C SER A 27 9.71 33.14 0.50
N GLY A 28 8.49 33.62 0.19
CA GLY A 28 7.25 32.86 0.24
C GLY A 28 7.08 31.77 -0.83
N GLY A 29 7.76 31.86 -1.99
CA GLY A 29 7.66 30.86 -3.06
C GLY A 29 8.33 29.52 -2.71
N GLU A 30 9.45 29.55 -2.00
CA GLU A 30 10.25 28.33 -1.74
C GLU A 30 9.67 27.45 -0.62
N SER A 31 9.00 28.04 0.37
CA SER A 31 8.24 27.29 1.38
C SER A 31 6.97 26.68 0.79
N THR A 32 6.41 27.31 -0.25
CA THR A 32 5.24 26.81 -1.00
C THR A 32 5.57 25.51 -1.73
N ASP A 33 6.77 25.35 -2.27
CA ASP A 33 7.19 24.13 -2.98
C ASP A 33 7.23 22.90 -2.07
N ALA A 34 7.80 23.03 -0.87
CA ALA A 34 7.90 21.91 0.06
C ALA A 34 6.51 21.49 0.57
N GLN A 35 5.62 22.47 0.83
CA GLN A 35 4.22 22.22 1.19
C GLN A 35 3.46 21.53 0.06
N PHE A 36 3.66 21.98 -1.18
CA PHE A 36 3.07 21.35 -2.36
C PHE A 36 3.52 19.88 -2.48
N VAL A 37 4.83 19.60 -2.43
CA VAL A 37 5.34 18.22 -2.51
C VAL A 37 4.83 17.38 -1.33
N GLN A 38 4.75 17.94 -0.13
CA GLN A 38 4.19 17.25 1.04
C GLN A 38 2.73 16.84 0.81
N SER A 39 1.89 17.73 0.28
CA SER A 39 0.49 17.41 -0.03
C SER A 39 0.36 16.32 -1.10
N MET A 40 1.21 16.33 -2.12
CA MET A 40 1.24 15.30 -3.16
C MET A 40 1.70 13.94 -2.62
N LEU A 41 2.64 13.93 -1.67
CA LEU A 41 3.08 12.71 -1.00
C LEU A 41 1.99 12.14 -0.08
N GLN A 42 1.27 12.99 0.65
CA GLN A 42 0.12 12.57 1.45
C GLN A 42 -0.94 11.89 0.57
N LEU A 43 -1.28 12.48 -0.58
CA LEU A 43 -2.21 11.86 -1.54
C LEU A 43 -1.71 10.49 -2.03
N THR A 44 -0.42 10.38 -2.33
CA THR A 44 0.21 9.14 -2.78
C THR A 44 0.16 8.05 -1.71
N ILE A 45 0.37 8.41 -0.45
CA ILE A 45 0.27 7.49 0.70
C ILE A 45 -1.17 7.03 0.88
N THR A 46 -2.15 7.94 0.85
CA THR A 46 -3.58 7.59 0.97
C THR A 46 -4.03 6.64 -0.14
N ASN A 47 -3.56 6.85 -1.38
CA ASN A 47 -3.85 5.94 -2.49
C ASN A 47 -3.25 4.54 -2.25
N ALA A 48 -2.04 4.46 -1.71
CA ALA A 48 -1.42 3.18 -1.34
C ALA A 48 -2.20 2.45 -0.24
N ASP A 49 -2.74 3.20 0.73
CA ASP A 49 -3.53 2.65 1.83
C ASP A 49 -4.89 2.11 1.34
N VAL A 50 -5.56 2.81 0.41
CA VAL A 50 -6.78 2.31 -0.26
C VAL A 50 -6.50 1.03 -1.07
N LYS A 51 -5.41 0.98 -1.82
CA LYS A 51 -5.02 -0.24 -2.56
C LYS A 51 -4.77 -1.41 -1.60
N THR A 52 -4.14 -1.12 -0.46
CA THR A 52 -3.87 -2.12 0.57
C THR A 52 -5.17 -2.67 1.16
N SER A 53 -6.13 -1.81 1.53
CA SER A 53 -7.41 -2.27 2.11
C SER A 53 -8.23 -3.09 1.12
N VAL A 54 -8.26 -2.70 -0.16
CA VAL A 54 -8.91 -3.48 -1.22
C VAL A 54 -8.25 -4.85 -1.38
N LEU A 55 -6.91 -4.93 -1.37
CA LEU A 55 -6.22 -6.21 -1.52
C LEU A 55 -6.40 -7.12 -0.29
N VAL A 56 -6.44 -6.56 0.92
CA VAL A 56 -6.77 -7.31 2.15
C VAL A 56 -8.17 -7.92 2.05
N ALA A 57 -9.16 -7.14 1.61
CA ALA A 57 -10.52 -7.63 1.42
C ALA A 57 -10.59 -8.76 0.38
N ALA A 58 -9.85 -8.61 -0.72
CA ALA A 58 -9.77 -9.62 -1.77
C ALA A 58 -9.11 -10.92 -1.29
N ILE A 59 -8.05 -10.82 -0.48
CA ILE A 59 -7.40 -11.95 0.18
C ILE A 59 -8.37 -12.66 1.13
N ALA A 60 -9.06 -11.91 1.98
CA ALA A 60 -10.03 -12.46 2.93
C ALA A 60 -11.16 -13.21 2.21
N LEU A 61 -11.69 -12.63 1.12
CA LEU A 61 -12.72 -13.27 0.29
C LEU A 61 -12.20 -14.56 -0.36
N THR A 62 -11.02 -14.50 -0.99
CA THR A 62 -10.40 -15.67 -1.64
C THR A 62 -10.19 -16.80 -0.64
N PHE A 63 -9.73 -16.48 0.56
CA PHE A 63 -9.51 -17.48 1.62
C PHE A 63 -10.84 -18.05 2.14
N GLY A 64 -11.82 -17.19 2.43
CA GLY A 64 -13.12 -17.60 2.98
C GLY A 64 -13.94 -18.45 2.02
N VAL A 65 -13.89 -18.15 0.72
CA VAL A 65 -14.63 -18.90 -0.31
C VAL A 65 -13.82 -20.08 -0.84
N GLY A 66 -12.51 -19.92 -1.03
CA GLY A 66 -11.67 -20.93 -1.68
C GLY A 66 -11.32 -22.12 -0.80
N THR A 67 -11.04 -21.90 0.49
CA THR A 67 -10.57 -22.98 1.39
C THR A 67 -11.56 -24.15 1.52
N PRO A 68 -12.87 -23.93 1.69
CA PRO A 68 -13.85 -25.04 1.74
C PRO A 68 -13.97 -25.84 0.43
N ALA A 69 -13.54 -25.27 -0.70
CA ALA A 69 -13.62 -25.93 -2.01
C ALA A 69 -12.43 -26.87 -2.28
N ILE A 70 -11.39 -26.87 -1.44
CA ILE A 70 -10.21 -27.73 -1.59
C ILE A 70 -10.56 -29.17 -1.18
N PRO A 71 -10.18 -30.21 -1.96
CA PRO A 71 -10.52 -31.61 -1.67
C PRO A 71 -9.59 -32.28 -0.65
N PHE A 72 -9.38 -31.66 0.52
CA PHE A 72 -8.47 -32.20 1.54
C PHE A 72 -8.91 -33.57 2.06
N GLU A 73 -10.20 -33.75 2.34
CA GLU A 73 -10.73 -35.01 2.87
C GLU A 73 -10.64 -36.14 1.83
N GLN A 74 -10.97 -35.83 0.58
CA GLN A 74 -10.91 -36.81 -0.52
C GLN A 74 -9.46 -37.23 -0.83
N ALA A 75 -8.48 -36.36 -0.56
CA ALA A 75 -7.06 -36.68 -0.73
C ALA A 75 -6.54 -37.74 0.25
N LEU A 76 -7.26 -37.98 1.36
CA LEU A 76 -6.91 -39.02 2.34
C LEU A 76 -7.37 -40.42 1.90
N VAL A 77 -8.21 -40.52 0.87
CA VAL A 77 -8.71 -41.78 0.34
C VAL A 77 -7.61 -42.45 -0.50
N PRO A 78 -7.27 -43.74 -0.25
CA PRO A 78 -6.29 -44.46 -1.05
C PRO A 78 -6.64 -44.44 -2.54
N GLY A 79 -5.67 -44.10 -3.39
CA GLY A 79 -5.85 -44.06 -4.85
C GLY A 79 -6.44 -42.77 -5.41
N ALA A 80 -6.83 -41.80 -4.58
CA ALA A 80 -7.43 -40.53 -5.00
C ALA A 80 -6.40 -39.50 -5.54
N ARG A 81 -5.65 -39.89 -6.60
CA ARG A 81 -4.55 -39.08 -7.19
C ARG A 81 -4.97 -37.66 -7.55
N LEU A 82 -6.18 -37.50 -8.10
CA LEU A 82 -6.70 -36.21 -8.51
C LEU A 82 -7.02 -35.32 -7.30
N ALA A 83 -7.59 -35.89 -6.23
CA ALA A 83 -7.83 -35.17 -4.98
C ALA A 83 -6.53 -34.73 -4.31
N ILE A 84 -5.50 -35.59 -4.31
CA ILE A 84 -4.16 -35.26 -3.82
C ILE A 84 -3.57 -34.08 -4.60
N ALA A 85 -3.64 -34.11 -5.93
CA ALA A 85 -3.16 -33.00 -6.75
C ALA A 85 -3.91 -31.69 -6.44
N GLY A 86 -5.24 -31.74 -6.31
CA GLY A 86 -6.05 -30.61 -5.87
C GLY A 86 -5.62 -30.08 -4.51
N ALA A 87 -5.50 -30.93 -3.50
CA ALA A 87 -5.07 -30.56 -2.15
C ALA A 87 -3.68 -29.93 -2.11
N VAL A 88 -2.72 -30.43 -2.90
CA VAL A 88 -1.37 -29.84 -3.03
C VAL A 88 -1.46 -28.45 -3.65
N LEU A 89 -2.19 -28.28 -4.76
CA LEU A 89 -2.37 -26.97 -5.40
C LEU A 89 -3.07 -25.98 -4.46
N GLY A 90 -4.10 -26.42 -3.74
CA GLY A 90 -4.80 -25.63 -2.73
C GLY A 90 -3.89 -25.20 -1.58
N THR A 91 -3.00 -26.10 -1.12
CA THR A 91 -2.00 -25.79 -0.10
C THR A 91 -1.02 -24.72 -0.59
N ILE A 92 -0.50 -24.86 -1.81
CA ILE A 92 0.38 -23.85 -2.43
C ILE A 92 -0.36 -22.51 -2.55
N ALA A 93 -1.63 -22.53 -2.98
CA ALA A 93 -2.46 -21.33 -3.07
C ALA A 93 -2.60 -20.63 -1.70
N ILE A 94 -2.87 -21.38 -0.63
CA ILE A 94 -2.95 -20.86 0.74
C ILE A 94 -1.63 -20.22 1.16
N VAL A 95 -0.49 -20.89 0.91
CA VAL A 95 0.84 -20.35 1.25
C VAL A 95 1.11 -19.06 0.50
N LEU A 96 0.87 -19.01 -0.81
CA LEU A 96 1.06 -17.80 -1.61
C LEU A 96 0.15 -16.65 -1.16
N CYS A 97 -1.10 -16.96 -0.79
CA CYS A 97 -2.04 -16.00 -0.24
C CYS A 97 -1.53 -15.45 1.11
N GLY A 98 -1.00 -16.31 1.98
CA GLY A 98 -0.35 -15.94 3.23
C GLY A 98 0.87 -15.04 3.02
N VAL A 99 1.72 -15.35 2.03
CA VAL A 99 2.88 -14.51 1.65
C VAL A 99 2.41 -13.14 1.15
N ALA A 100 1.35 -13.07 0.34
CA ALA A 100 0.77 -11.79 -0.09
C ALA A 100 0.25 -10.99 1.11
N GLY A 101 -0.49 -11.63 2.03
CA GLY A 101 -0.97 -11.03 3.27
C GLY A 101 0.17 -10.51 4.15
N PHE A 102 1.26 -11.28 4.29
CA PHE A 102 2.45 -10.85 5.03
C PHE A 102 3.05 -9.56 4.46
N TYR A 103 3.17 -9.44 3.14
CA TYR A 103 3.65 -8.21 2.51
C TYR A 103 2.69 -7.03 2.71
N LEU A 104 1.38 -7.25 2.75
CA LEU A 104 0.42 -6.20 3.09
C LEU A 104 0.55 -5.75 4.56
N VAL A 105 0.76 -6.67 5.49
CA VAL A 105 1.04 -6.31 6.89
C VAL A 105 2.32 -5.47 7.00
N LEU A 106 3.37 -5.82 6.24
CA LEU A 106 4.60 -5.04 6.17
C LEU A 106 4.42 -3.65 5.52
N SER A 107 3.43 -3.47 4.65
CA SER A 107 3.10 -2.15 4.10
C SER A 107 2.42 -1.26 5.16
N LEU A 108 1.59 -1.85 6.02
CA LEU A 108 0.86 -1.16 7.09
C LEU A 108 1.71 -0.84 8.33
N ARG A 109 2.85 -1.53 8.52
CA ARG A 109 3.70 -1.32 9.69
C ARG A 109 4.09 0.16 9.84
N PRO A 110 3.79 0.80 10.99
CA PRO A 110 4.12 2.20 11.21
C PRO A 110 5.64 2.39 11.17
N ARG A 111 6.09 3.41 10.46
CA ARG A 111 7.51 3.76 10.33
C ARG A 111 7.71 5.17 10.88
N MET A 112 8.27 5.23 12.09
CA MET A 112 8.49 6.48 12.83
C MET A 112 9.96 6.89 12.89
N ARG A 113 10.85 6.26 12.10
CA ARG A 113 12.28 6.58 12.11
C ARG A 113 12.56 7.73 11.16
N SER A 114 12.86 8.92 11.71
CA SER A 114 13.27 10.09 10.93
C SER A 114 14.77 10.06 10.63
N ARG A 115 15.19 10.57 9.46
CA ARG A 115 16.60 10.83 9.13
C ARG A 115 16.92 12.31 9.36
N GLY A 116 17.01 12.70 10.62
CA GLY A 116 17.26 14.08 11.05
C GLY A 116 16.04 14.70 11.73
N PHE A 117 16.27 15.81 12.42
CA PHE A 117 15.19 16.56 13.05
C PHE A 117 14.36 17.30 12.00
N SER A 118 13.04 17.24 12.13
CA SER A 118 12.11 18.10 11.43
C SER A 118 10.91 18.36 12.33
N ARG A 119 10.65 19.63 12.65
CA ARG A 119 9.47 20.04 13.43
C ARG A 119 8.13 19.77 12.74
N TYR A 120 8.17 19.27 11.50
CA TYR A 120 7.00 18.81 10.74
C TYR A 120 6.78 17.29 10.83
N SER A 121 7.64 16.57 11.56
CA SER A 121 7.57 15.12 11.74
C SER A 121 6.91 14.78 13.08
N LEU A 122 5.96 13.83 13.08
CA LEU A 122 5.27 13.42 14.30
C LEU A 122 6.22 12.94 15.41
N PRO A 123 7.25 12.10 15.13
CA PRO A 123 8.17 11.64 16.17
C PRO A 123 8.94 12.79 16.82
N ASP A 124 9.37 13.78 16.03
CA ASP A 124 10.15 14.90 16.53
C ASP A 124 9.25 15.90 17.28
N ILE A 125 8.01 16.13 16.82
CA ILE A 125 7.01 16.96 17.52
C ILE A 125 6.70 16.40 18.92
N VAL A 126 6.62 15.07 19.05
CA VAL A 126 6.34 14.43 20.35
C VAL A 126 7.53 14.49 21.29
N ALA A 127 8.75 14.53 20.75
CA ALA A 127 9.98 14.52 21.55
C ALA A 127 10.52 15.91 21.90
N ALA A 128 10.19 16.93 21.10
CA ALA A 128 10.71 18.29 21.24
C ALA A 128 9.85 19.16 22.19
N SER A 129 10.50 20.15 22.81
CA SER A 129 9.84 21.20 23.56
C SER A 129 9.18 22.24 22.64
N VAL A 130 8.23 23.04 23.18
CA VAL A 130 7.57 24.11 22.42
C VAL A 130 8.57 25.16 21.94
N ASP A 131 9.61 25.44 22.74
CA ASP A 131 10.65 26.41 22.39
C ASP A 131 11.48 25.92 21.19
N GLU A 132 11.87 24.64 21.18
CA GLU A 132 12.56 24.01 20.04
C GLU A 132 11.70 24.00 18.76
N LEU A 133 10.38 23.86 18.89
CA LEU A 133 9.47 23.88 17.74
C LEU A 133 9.23 25.29 17.18
N THR A 134 9.42 26.32 17.99
CA THR A 134 9.13 27.73 17.65
C THR A 134 10.36 28.53 17.26
N GLU A 135 11.57 27.98 17.44
CA GLU A 135 12.82 28.61 17.02
C GLU A 135 12.83 28.83 15.49
N ARG A 136 12.87 30.10 15.06
CA ARG A 136 12.70 30.50 13.64
C ARG A 136 14.03 30.86 12.99
N GLY A 137 14.45 30.05 12.02
CA GLY A 137 15.49 30.39 11.04
C GLY A 137 14.98 30.11 9.62
N ALA A 138 14.86 31.12 8.76
CA ALA A 138 14.32 30.91 7.41
C ALA A 138 15.06 29.82 6.60
N GLY A 139 16.36 29.64 6.84
CA GLY A 139 17.16 28.56 6.23
C GLY A 139 16.97 27.17 6.88
N THR A 140 16.63 27.11 8.17
CA THR A 140 16.37 25.84 8.88
C THR A 140 14.99 25.29 8.52
N ASP A 141 13.99 26.15 8.39
CA ASP A 141 12.62 25.84 7.99
C ASP A 141 12.54 25.03 6.69
N ARG A 142 13.22 25.51 5.64
CA ARG A 142 13.24 24.85 4.32
C ARG A 142 13.93 23.50 4.40
N ARG A 143 15.07 23.42 5.09
CA ARG A 143 15.83 22.18 5.25
C ARG A 143 14.99 21.13 5.98
N GLU A 144 14.31 21.50 7.06
CA GLU A 144 13.44 20.62 7.83
C GLU A 144 12.23 20.14 7.03
N ALA A 145 11.63 21.01 6.21
CA ALA A 145 10.54 20.63 5.31
C ALA A 145 10.99 19.60 4.28
N TRP A 146 12.16 19.79 3.65
CA TRP A 146 12.72 18.82 2.71
C TRP A 146 13.15 17.50 3.36
N ILE A 147 13.63 17.53 4.61
CA ILE A 147 13.87 16.31 5.41
C ILE A 147 12.57 15.53 5.56
N GLN A 148 11.47 16.20 5.92
CA GLN A 148 10.17 15.56 6.07
C GLN A 148 9.63 15.01 4.75
N VAL A 149 9.73 15.77 3.66
CA VAL A 149 9.39 15.31 2.30
C VAL A 149 10.17 14.05 1.93
N LYS A 150 11.49 14.02 2.20
CA LYS A 150 12.34 12.85 1.93
C LYS A 150 11.94 11.63 2.77
N ASN A 151 11.63 11.83 4.05
CA ASN A 151 11.12 10.78 4.93
C ASN A 151 9.79 10.20 4.42
N LEU A 152 8.84 11.06 4.05
CA LEU A 152 7.55 10.65 3.47
C LEU A 152 7.72 9.90 2.14
N ALA A 153 8.65 10.34 1.29
CA ALA A 153 8.98 9.67 0.04
C ALA A 153 9.55 8.25 0.28
N ASP A 154 10.47 8.07 1.24
CA ASP A 154 11.00 6.74 1.58
C ASP A 154 9.91 5.81 2.13
N ILE A 155 9.03 6.33 3.00
CA ILE A 155 7.88 5.59 3.51
C ILE A 155 6.97 5.15 2.36
N SER A 156 6.60 6.07 1.47
CA SER A 156 5.76 5.79 0.31
C SER A 156 6.40 4.74 -0.62
N ALA A 157 7.69 4.87 -0.93
CA ALA A 157 8.41 3.92 -1.78
C ALA A 157 8.41 2.50 -1.18
N ARG A 158 8.65 2.38 0.14
CA ARG A 158 8.60 1.08 0.84
C ARG A 158 7.20 0.48 0.86
N LYS A 159 6.15 1.28 1.09
CA LYS A 159 4.74 0.82 0.99
C LYS A 159 4.46 0.23 -0.39
N HIS A 160 4.81 0.96 -1.45
CA HIS A 160 4.61 0.52 -2.83
C HIS A 160 5.43 -0.71 -3.19
N ALA A 161 6.66 -0.85 -2.68
CA ALA A 161 7.47 -2.05 -2.89
C ALA A 161 6.81 -3.29 -2.27
N CYS A 162 6.24 -3.18 -1.07
CA CYS A 162 5.52 -4.28 -0.43
C CYS A 162 4.24 -4.64 -1.19
N ILE A 163 3.44 -3.62 -1.58
CA ILE A 163 2.23 -3.83 -2.40
C ILE A 163 2.57 -4.51 -3.72
N ARG A 164 3.66 -4.11 -4.39
CA ARG A 164 4.11 -4.74 -5.64
C ARG A 164 4.41 -6.22 -5.45
N ARG A 165 5.10 -6.58 -4.37
CA ARG A 165 5.37 -8.00 -4.04
C ARG A 165 4.08 -8.75 -3.77
N ALA A 166 3.16 -8.19 -2.98
CA ALA A 166 1.85 -8.81 -2.74
C ALA A 166 1.09 -9.06 -4.05
N LEU A 167 1.11 -8.11 -4.99
CA LEU A 167 0.50 -8.25 -6.31
C LEU A 167 1.17 -9.30 -7.22
N SER A 168 2.41 -9.71 -6.94
CA SER A 168 3.04 -10.82 -7.67
C SER A 168 2.54 -12.18 -7.18
N TYR A 169 2.27 -12.33 -5.88
CA TYR A 169 1.86 -13.62 -5.30
C TYR A 169 0.33 -13.83 -5.33
N TYR A 170 -0.44 -12.76 -5.10
CA TYR A 170 -1.89 -12.88 -4.96
C TYR A 170 -2.59 -13.43 -6.23
N PRO A 171 -2.35 -12.92 -7.44
CA PRO A 171 -2.99 -13.48 -8.64
C PRO A 171 -2.65 -14.95 -8.87
N MET A 172 -1.39 -15.34 -8.63
CA MET A 172 -0.97 -16.74 -8.71
C MET A 172 -1.73 -17.60 -7.70
N SER A 173 -1.90 -17.11 -6.47
CA SER A 173 -2.69 -17.81 -5.45
C SER A 173 -4.15 -17.99 -5.87
N VAL A 174 -4.77 -16.99 -6.50
CA VAL A 174 -6.15 -17.05 -6.98
C VAL A 174 -6.29 -18.11 -8.08
N VAL A 175 -5.39 -18.13 -9.05
CA VAL A 175 -5.42 -19.14 -10.14
C VAL A 175 -5.30 -20.55 -9.57
N LEU A 176 -4.32 -20.79 -8.68
CA LEU A 176 -4.15 -22.09 -8.06
C LEU A 176 -5.35 -22.49 -7.20
N MET A 177 -5.94 -21.55 -6.49
CA MET A 177 -7.15 -21.78 -5.69
C MET A 177 -8.33 -22.19 -6.57
N VAL A 178 -8.55 -21.50 -7.69
CA VAL A 178 -9.62 -21.82 -8.65
C VAL A 178 -9.41 -23.22 -9.25
N VAL A 179 -8.18 -23.55 -9.67
CA VAL A 179 -7.87 -24.88 -10.21
C VAL A 179 -8.08 -25.97 -9.16
N SER A 180 -7.59 -25.75 -7.94
CA SER A 180 -7.81 -26.66 -6.81
C SER A 180 -9.30 -26.85 -6.50
N ALA A 181 -10.08 -25.77 -6.48
CA ALA A 181 -11.51 -25.82 -6.25
C ALA A 181 -12.25 -26.56 -7.37
N ALA A 182 -11.90 -26.32 -8.64
CA ALA A 182 -12.47 -27.03 -9.77
C ALA A 182 -12.20 -28.55 -9.69
N ILE A 183 -10.97 -28.92 -9.32
CA ILE A 183 -10.63 -30.33 -9.03
C ILE A 183 -11.50 -30.87 -7.91
N GLY A 184 -11.66 -30.12 -6.81
CA GLY A 184 -12.50 -30.54 -5.70
C GLY A 184 -13.96 -30.76 -6.08
N ILE A 185 -14.52 -29.92 -6.94
CA ILE A 185 -15.87 -30.08 -7.49
C ILE A 185 -15.95 -31.34 -8.35
N ILE A 186 -15.00 -31.55 -9.26
CA ILE A 186 -14.97 -32.75 -10.14
C ILE A 186 -14.88 -34.03 -9.31
N VAL A 187 -14.01 -34.07 -8.30
CA VAL A 187 -13.85 -35.23 -7.42
C VAL A 187 -15.13 -35.52 -6.63
N ARG A 188 -15.85 -34.49 -6.17
CA ARG A 188 -17.13 -34.65 -5.45
C ARG A 188 -18.29 -35.08 -6.36
N ALA A 189 -18.23 -34.74 -7.65
CA ALA A 189 -19.26 -35.05 -8.63
C ALA A 189 -19.06 -36.42 -9.32
N GLY A 190 -17.87 -37.02 -9.22
CA GLY A 190 -17.58 -38.34 -9.78
C GLY A 190 -18.37 -39.45 -9.07
N PRO A 191 -18.77 -40.51 -9.79
CA PRO A 191 -19.40 -41.67 -9.16
C PRO A 191 -18.40 -42.31 -8.19
N MET A 192 -18.81 -42.44 -6.92
CA MET A 192 -18.10 -43.24 -5.92
C MET A 192 -18.12 -44.71 -6.30
#